data_AF-A0A954IJV0-F1
#
_entry.id   AF-A0A954IJV0-F1
#
_cell.length_a   1.000
_cell.length_b   1.000
_cell.length_c   1.000
_cell.angle_alpha   90.00
_cell.angle_beta   90.00
_cell.angle_gamma   90.00
#
_symmetry.space_group_name_H-M   'P 1'
#
loop_
_entity.id
_entity.type
_entity.pdbx_description
1 polymer ?
#
loop_
_entity_poly.entity_id
_entity_poly.type
_entity_poly.pdbx_seq_one_letter_code
_entity_poly.pdbx_strand_id
1 'polypeptide(L)'
;MFNVRTLVLGVAVLALSQSAEAQTGIRISRGGITFQAGLGNRYANPHHSHTLGHGSTHILPYGNHGTYYARNGHHYYLPQTASLTAPAPQELAFGGFSHVDELALQLETLLNELCLDLYYNYSHNPGFQETYAEAYTLLEAARYIHAAEHHGDRDAMRSRLGGADALFHHIEDDVRGWSRVHHRQIGALGILTKMEMTEDTLHHLMNDMGVSGAPELAPPPAGAPVGPELAPPPVTIP
;
A
#
# COMPACT_ATOMS: atom_id res chain seq x y z
N MET A 1 -39.16 13.35 51.82
CA MET A 1 -38.95 11.98 52.33
C MET A 1 -38.86 11.04 51.14
N PHE A 2 -37.72 10.36 51.03
CA PHE A 2 -37.37 9.42 49.95
C PHE A 2 -38.02 8.05 50.17
N ASN A 3 -38.38 7.35 49.08
CA ASN A 3 -38.17 5.90 48.99
C ASN A 3 -38.17 5.38 47.53
N VAL A 4 -36.94 5.17 47.06
CA VAL A 4 -36.38 4.06 46.26
C VAL A 4 -37.35 2.99 45.73
N ARG A 5 -37.33 2.74 44.41
CA ARG A 5 -36.89 1.46 43.79
C ARG A 5 -36.99 1.47 42.26
N THR A 6 -35.84 1.70 41.65
CA THR A 6 -35.47 1.39 40.27
C THR A 6 -35.42 -0.14 40.08
N LEU A 7 -35.99 -0.67 39.00
CA LEU A 7 -35.74 -2.04 38.54
C LEU A 7 -35.14 -1.98 37.13
N VAL A 8 -33.83 -2.20 37.05
CA VAL A 8 -33.09 -2.45 35.80
C VAL A 8 -33.11 -3.97 35.60
N LEU A 9 -33.71 -4.44 34.51
CA LEU A 9 -33.53 -5.83 34.08
C LEU A 9 -32.28 -5.88 33.20
N GLY A 10 -31.22 -6.47 33.75
CA GLY A 10 -30.02 -6.85 33.02
C GLY A 10 -30.27 -8.13 32.21
N VAL A 11 -29.91 -8.09 30.94
CA VAL A 11 -29.70 -9.29 30.13
C VAL A 11 -28.22 -9.33 29.78
N ALA A 12 -27.47 -10.16 30.51
CA ALA A 12 -26.11 -10.52 30.15
C ALA A 12 -26.16 -11.74 29.23
N VAL A 13 -25.97 -11.53 27.92
CA VAL A 13 -25.63 -12.61 27.00
C VAL A 13 -24.11 -12.61 26.86
N LEU A 14 -23.46 -13.55 27.55
CA LEU A 14 -22.09 -13.95 27.23
C LEU A 14 -22.12 -14.71 25.91
N ALA A 15 -21.79 -14.03 24.82
CA ALA A 15 -21.34 -14.68 23.59
C ALA A 15 -19.81 -14.78 23.65
N LEU A 16 -19.31 -15.95 24.00
CA LEU A 16 -17.90 -16.32 23.77
C LEU A 16 -17.72 -16.54 22.26
N SER A 17 -17.42 -15.47 21.53
CA SER A 17 -16.87 -15.58 20.18
C SER A 17 -15.40 -15.97 20.31
N GLN A 18 -15.11 -17.28 20.32
CA GLN A 18 -13.78 -17.75 19.95
C GLN A 18 -13.64 -17.49 18.45
N SER A 19 -13.09 -16.34 18.09
CA SER A 19 -12.62 -16.07 16.75
C SER A 19 -11.45 -17.01 16.47
N ALA A 20 -11.68 -18.00 15.62
CA ALA A 20 -10.59 -18.75 15.01
C ALA A 20 -9.72 -17.75 14.25
N GLU A 21 -8.53 -17.50 14.76
CA GLU A 21 -7.50 -16.71 14.09
C GLU A 21 -7.17 -17.39 12.76
N ALA A 22 -7.63 -16.80 11.66
CA ALA A 22 -7.02 -17.08 10.36
C ALA A 22 -5.65 -16.40 10.38
N GLN A 23 -4.62 -17.12 10.82
CA GLN A 23 -3.25 -16.70 10.64
C GLN A 23 -2.93 -16.69 9.14
N THR A 24 -2.91 -15.50 8.54
CA THR A 24 -2.17 -15.26 7.30
C THR A 24 -0.69 -15.39 7.63
N GLY A 25 -0.15 -16.60 7.43
CA GLY A 25 1.27 -16.86 7.59
C GLY A 25 2.04 -16.31 6.41
N ILE A 26 2.67 -15.14 6.56
CA ILE A 26 3.75 -14.72 5.67
C ILE A 26 5.00 -15.48 6.11
N ARG A 27 5.46 -16.44 5.29
CA ARG A 27 6.75 -17.11 5.50
C ARG A 27 7.79 -16.48 4.60
N ILE A 28 8.71 -15.75 5.22
CA ILE A 28 9.92 -15.24 4.58
C ILE A 28 10.96 -16.36 4.64
N SER A 29 11.35 -16.90 3.49
CA SER A 29 12.40 -17.92 3.39
C SER A 29 13.56 -17.42 2.53
N ARG A 30 14.73 -18.06 2.67
CA ARG A 30 15.94 -17.73 1.88
C ARG A 30 15.76 -17.92 0.36
N GLY A 31 14.61 -18.43 -0.10
CA GLY A 31 14.26 -18.66 -1.50
C GLY A 31 13.03 -17.88 -2.01
N GLY A 32 12.51 -16.91 -1.26
CA GLY A 32 11.36 -16.08 -1.67
C GLY A 32 10.23 -16.04 -0.65
N ILE A 33 9.20 -15.24 -0.95
CA ILE A 33 7.98 -15.08 -0.16
C ILE A 33 6.92 -16.05 -0.70
N THR A 34 6.32 -16.85 0.18
CA THR A 34 5.19 -17.71 -0.16
C THR A 34 3.97 -17.24 0.61
N PHE A 35 2.92 -16.85 -0.13
CA PHE A 35 1.62 -16.50 0.46
C PHE A 35 0.76 -17.76 0.57
N GLN A 36 0.40 -18.13 1.80
CA GLN A 36 -0.62 -19.16 2.04
C GLN A 36 -1.91 -18.46 2.47
N ALA A 37 -2.81 -18.22 1.53
CA ALA A 37 -4.13 -17.68 1.83
C ALA A 37 -5.00 -18.76 2.51
N GLY A 38 -5.22 -18.61 3.81
CA GLY A 38 -6.28 -19.33 4.54
C GLY A 38 -7.64 -18.83 4.06
N LEU A 39 -8.33 -19.67 3.28
CA LEU A 39 -9.53 -19.31 2.52
C LEU A 39 -10.71 -18.92 3.42
N GLY A 40 -11.18 -17.69 3.23
CA GLY A 40 -12.47 -17.17 3.68
C GLY A 40 -13.28 -16.55 2.54
N ASN A 41 -13.13 -17.00 1.29
CA ASN A 41 -14.17 -16.81 0.28
C ASN A 41 -14.10 -17.92 -0.78
N ARG A 42 -15.28 -18.46 -1.13
CA ARG A 42 -15.44 -19.59 -2.05
C ARG A 42 -15.07 -19.15 -3.46
N TYR A 43 -14.41 -20.03 -4.22
CA TYR A 43 -13.90 -19.88 -5.59
C TYR A 43 -12.51 -19.22 -5.76
N ALA A 44 -11.46 -19.83 -5.18
CA ALA A 44 -10.11 -19.70 -5.73
C ALA A 44 -9.35 -21.03 -5.55
N ASN A 45 -8.94 -21.61 -6.67
CA ASN A 45 -8.23 -22.88 -6.77
C ASN A 45 -6.76 -22.69 -6.25
N PRO A 46 -6.28 -23.47 -5.26
CA PRO A 46 -5.07 -23.13 -4.49
C PRO A 46 -3.73 -23.63 -5.09
N HIS A 47 -3.55 -23.67 -6.41
CA HIS A 47 -2.44 -24.44 -7.03
C HIS A 47 -1.40 -23.70 -7.87
N HIS A 48 -1.25 -22.37 -7.76
CA HIS A 48 -0.20 -21.65 -8.49
C HIS A 48 0.78 -20.95 -7.54
N SER A 49 1.71 -21.73 -6.98
CA SER A 49 2.91 -21.19 -6.34
C SER A 49 3.87 -20.74 -7.45
N HIS A 50 3.81 -19.47 -7.84
CA HIS A 50 4.86 -18.87 -8.66
C HIS A 50 6.03 -18.45 -7.76
N THR A 51 7.12 -19.21 -7.82
CA THR A 51 8.41 -18.77 -7.28
C THR A 51 8.98 -17.68 -8.17
N LEU A 52 8.95 -16.42 -7.71
CA LEU A 52 9.71 -15.34 -8.32
C LEU A 52 11.21 -15.48 -8.02
N GLY A 53 12.05 -15.09 -8.97
CA GLY A 53 13.50 -15.13 -8.82
C GLY A 53 14.03 -14.08 -7.83
N HIS A 54 15.22 -14.36 -7.27
CA HIS A 54 15.98 -13.41 -6.44
C HIS A 54 16.13 -12.05 -7.16
N GLY A 55 15.81 -10.94 -6.48
CA GLY A 55 15.90 -9.58 -7.02
C GLY A 55 14.63 -9.06 -7.71
N SER A 56 13.47 -9.63 -7.40
CA SER A 56 12.16 -9.06 -7.78
C SER A 56 11.56 -8.30 -6.59
N THR A 57 11.06 -7.09 -6.86
CA THR A 57 10.28 -6.30 -5.89
C THR A 57 8.81 -6.59 -6.17
N HIS A 58 8.26 -7.39 -5.25
CA HIS A 58 6.91 -7.84 -4.90
C HIS A 58 5.69 -7.88 -5.86
N ILE A 59 4.77 -8.78 -5.47
CA ILE A 59 3.60 -9.33 -6.18
C ILE A 59 2.35 -8.63 -5.66
N LEU A 60 1.59 -8.01 -6.54
CA LEU A 60 0.27 -7.48 -6.22
C LEU A 60 -0.82 -8.37 -6.84
N PRO A 61 -1.38 -9.38 -6.14
CA PRO A 61 -2.61 -10.01 -6.56
C PRO A 61 -3.80 -9.21 -6.00
N TYR A 62 -4.49 -8.45 -6.84
CA TYR A 62 -5.78 -7.87 -6.49
C TYR A 62 -6.88 -8.49 -7.35
N GLY A 63 -7.79 -9.26 -6.75
CA GLY A 63 -8.92 -9.88 -7.45
C GLY A 63 -8.54 -10.96 -8.48
N ASN A 64 -9.31 -11.02 -9.58
CA ASN A 64 -9.06 -11.91 -10.74
C ASN A 64 -8.10 -11.26 -11.77
N HIS A 65 -7.37 -10.24 -11.34
CA HIS A 65 -6.44 -9.50 -12.19
C HIS A 65 -5.06 -10.15 -12.14
N GLY A 66 -4.22 -9.85 -13.13
CA GLY A 66 -2.86 -10.38 -13.15
C GLY A 66 -2.01 -9.87 -11.99
N THR A 67 -0.72 -10.16 -12.05
CA THR A 67 0.24 -9.78 -11.03
C THR A 67 1.24 -8.79 -11.59
N TYR A 68 1.39 -7.65 -10.93
CA TYR A 68 2.47 -6.71 -11.20
C TYR A 68 3.71 -7.05 -10.39
N TYR A 69 4.88 -6.82 -10.97
CA TYR A 69 6.15 -6.88 -10.27
C TYR A 69 7.23 -6.07 -11.00
N ALA A 70 8.23 -5.59 -10.25
CA ALA A 70 9.40 -4.92 -10.80
C ALA A 70 10.64 -5.82 -10.71
N ARG A 71 11.50 -5.78 -11.74
CA ARG A 71 12.78 -6.50 -11.76
C ARG A 71 13.81 -5.73 -12.57
N ASN A 72 14.97 -5.45 -11.96
CA ASN A 72 16.08 -4.73 -12.59
C ASN A 72 15.67 -3.37 -13.20
N GLY A 73 14.76 -2.63 -12.56
CA GLY A 73 14.25 -1.36 -13.08
C GLY A 73 13.22 -1.47 -14.22
N HIS A 74 12.81 -2.68 -14.58
CA HIS A 74 11.73 -2.93 -15.54
C HIS A 74 10.45 -3.34 -14.81
N HIS A 75 9.30 -2.89 -15.32
CA HIS A 75 7.98 -3.21 -14.78
C HIS A 75 7.33 -4.30 -15.61
N TYR A 76 6.69 -5.27 -14.96
CA TYR A 76 6.06 -6.40 -15.63
C TYR A 76 4.64 -6.63 -15.11
N TYR A 77 3.83 -7.23 -15.98
CA TYR A 77 2.50 -7.74 -15.69
C TYR A 77 2.41 -9.21 -16.09
N LEU A 78 1.94 -10.05 -15.18
CA LEU A 78 1.70 -11.47 -15.41
C LEU A 78 0.18 -11.72 -15.41
N PRO A 79 -0.44 -11.92 -16.58
CA PRO A 79 -1.90 -12.07 -16.65
C PRO A 79 -2.36 -13.36 -15.95
N GLN A 80 -3.45 -13.28 -15.18
CA GLN A 80 -4.05 -14.45 -14.57
C GLN A 80 -4.90 -15.18 -15.60
N THR A 81 -4.36 -16.22 -16.23
CA THR A 81 -5.10 -17.03 -17.23
C THR A 81 -5.35 -18.43 -16.70
N ALA A 82 -6.56 -18.97 -16.91
CA ALA A 82 -6.90 -20.37 -16.63
C ALA A 82 -6.31 -21.35 -17.66
N SER A 83 -5.19 -20.99 -18.29
CA SER A 83 -4.60 -21.76 -19.38
C SER A 83 -3.74 -22.90 -18.84
N LEU A 84 -3.67 -24.01 -19.59
CA LEU A 84 -2.79 -25.15 -19.27
C LEU A 84 -1.30 -24.82 -19.46
N THR A 85 -1.00 -23.68 -20.10
CA THR A 85 0.37 -23.16 -20.28
C THR A 85 0.56 -21.95 -19.39
N ALA A 86 1.66 -21.92 -18.64
CA ALA A 86 1.98 -20.79 -17.77
C ALA A 86 2.06 -19.50 -18.62
N PRO A 87 1.33 -18.44 -18.25
CA PRO A 87 1.38 -17.17 -18.95
C PRO A 87 2.81 -16.60 -18.90
N ALA A 88 3.27 -16.04 -20.02
CA ALA A 88 4.53 -15.33 -20.06
C ALA A 88 4.36 -13.93 -19.47
N PRO A 89 5.30 -13.43 -18.65
CA PRO A 89 5.27 -12.05 -18.21
C PRO A 89 5.37 -11.08 -19.38
N GLN A 90 4.63 -9.98 -19.28
CA GLN A 90 4.57 -8.90 -20.25
C GLN A 90 5.27 -7.68 -19.64
N GLU A 91 6.25 -7.13 -20.34
CA GLU A 91 6.90 -5.89 -19.89
C GLU A 91 5.96 -4.70 -20.12
N LEU A 92 5.79 -3.86 -19.11
CA LEU A 92 5.00 -2.65 -19.17
C LEU A 92 5.81 -1.53 -19.80
N ALA A 93 5.37 -1.07 -20.97
CA ALA A 93 6.00 0.06 -21.65
C ALA A 93 5.83 1.35 -20.84
N PHE A 94 6.91 2.10 -20.68
CA PHE A 94 6.85 3.43 -20.08
C PHE A 94 5.94 4.35 -20.92
N GLY A 95 4.87 4.87 -20.31
CA GLY A 95 3.86 5.67 -21.00
C GLY A 95 2.92 4.85 -21.90
N GLY A 96 2.72 3.55 -21.60
CA GLY A 96 1.84 2.65 -22.35
C GLY A 96 0.34 2.94 -22.21
N PHE A 97 -0.10 3.49 -21.07
CA PHE A 97 -1.53 3.70 -20.72
C PHE A 97 -2.38 2.44 -20.94
N SER A 98 -1.86 1.29 -20.50
CA SER A 98 -2.45 -0.03 -20.77
C SER A 98 -3.12 -0.64 -19.54
N HIS A 99 -2.72 -0.18 -18.36
CA HIS A 99 -3.14 -0.71 -17.06
C HIS A 99 -3.56 0.41 -16.07
N VAL A 100 -3.66 1.67 -16.53
CA VAL A 100 -3.99 2.83 -15.69
C VAL A 100 -5.26 2.63 -14.87
N ASP A 101 -6.35 2.16 -15.49
CA ASP A 101 -7.65 1.95 -14.82
C ASP A 101 -7.50 1.02 -13.60
N GLU A 102 -6.88 -0.14 -13.82
CA GLU A 102 -6.67 -1.17 -12.79
C GLU A 102 -5.70 -0.69 -11.69
N LEU A 103 -4.56 -0.11 -12.08
CA LEU A 103 -3.55 0.38 -11.15
C LEU A 103 -4.06 1.56 -10.32
N ALA A 104 -4.84 2.47 -10.91
CA ALA A 104 -5.43 3.60 -10.22
C ALA A 104 -6.52 3.16 -9.23
N LEU A 105 -7.39 2.22 -9.61
CA LEU A 105 -8.38 1.63 -8.70
C LEU A 105 -7.70 0.91 -7.52
N GLN A 106 -6.64 0.15 -7.79
CA GLN A 106 -5.89 -0.53 -6.74
C GLN A 106 -5.21 0.47 -5.80
N LEU A 107 -4.58 1.50 -6.35
CA LEU A 107 -3.94 2.56 -5.57
C LEU A 107 -4.97 3.30 -4.70
N GLU A 108 -6.14 3.65 -5.26
CA GLU A 108 -7.25 4.23 -4.52
C GLU A 108 -7.66 3.35 -3.34
N THR A 109 -7.81 2.05 -3.57
CA THR A 109 -8.20 1.09 -2.52
C THR A 109 -7.17 1.05 -1.40
N LEU A 110 -5.89 0.91 -1.73
CA LEU A 110 -4.80 0.85 -0.75
C LEU A 110 -4.69 2.14 0.06
N LEU A 111 -4.75 3.30 -0.60
CA LEU A 111 -4.69 4.60 0.06
C LEU A 111 -5.91 4.87 0.95
N ASN A 112 -7.09 4.41 0.54
CA ASN A 112 -8.28 4.49 1.38
C ASN A 112 -8.15 3.62 2.63
N GLU A 113 -7.64 2.39 2.48
CA GLU A 113 -7.34 1.54 3.62
C GLU A 113 -6.25 2.14 4.53
N LEU A 114 -5.20 2.72 3.97
CA LEU A 114 -4.16 3.42 4.71
C LEU A 114 -4.74 4.58 5.52
N CYS A 115 -5.53 5.46 4.91
CA CYS A 115 -6.18 6.57 5.59
C CYS A 115 -7.07 6.09 6.75
N LEU A 116 -7.88 5.06 6.52
CA LEU A 116 -8.71 4.49 7.57
C LEU A 116 -7.87 3.89 8.71
N ASP A 117 -6.78 3.19 8.39
CA ASP A 117 -5.89 2.60 9.39
C ASP A 117 -5.20 3.69 10.23
N LEU A 118 -4.67 4.73 9.58
CA LEU A 118 -4.09 5.93 10.22
C LEU A 118 -5.09 6.54 11.20
N TYR A 119 -6.30 6.84 10.73
CA TYR A 119 -7.34 7.48 11.54
C TYR A 119 -7.72 6.67 12.77
N TYR A 120 -8.03 5.38 12.58
CA TYR A 120 -8.53 4.56 13.67
C TYR A 120 -7.42 4.10 14.62
N ASN A 121 -6.21 3.79 14.15
CA ASN A 121 -5.22 3.06 14.94
C ASN A 121 -3.93 3.83 15.26
N TYR A 122 -3.73 5.01 14.66
CA TYR A 122 -2.49 5.78 14.78
C TYR A 122 -2.70 7.25 15.12
N SER A 123 -3.94 7.69 15.34
CA SER A 123 -4.27 9.10 15.61
C SER A 123 -3.67 9.68 16.89
N HIS A 124 -3.12 8.84 17.77
CA HIS A 124 -2.40 9.26 18.97
C HIS A 124 -0.92 9.61 18.73
N ASN A 125 -0.35 9.29 17.57
CA ASN A 125 1.06 9.56 17.30
C ASN A 125 1.31 11.05 17.02
N PRO A 126 2.45 11.62 17.46
CA PRO A 126 2.86 12.96 17.05
C PRO A 126 2.96 13.08 15.53
N GLY A 127 2.58 14.21 14.96
CA GLY A 127 2.58 14.42 13.50
C GLY A 127 1.34 13.90 12.77
N PHE A 128 0.47 13.12 13.44
CA PHE A 128 -0.68 12.47 12.80
C PHE A 128 -1.50 13.35 11.87
N GLN A 129 -1.83 14.58 12.27
CA GLN A 129 -2.69 15.46 11.48
C GLN A 129 -2.08 15.83 10.13
N GLU A 130 -0.77 16.06 10.10
CA GLU A 130 -0.02 16.42 8.89
C GLU A 130 0.07 15.20 7.97
N THR A 131 0.64 14.10 8.45
CA THR A 131 0.78 12.84 7.71
C THR A 131 -0.57 12.31 7.20
N TYR A 132 -1.65 12.46 7.97
CA TYR A 132 -2.99 12.07 7.53
C TYR A 132 -3.52 12.95 6.40
N ALA A 133 -3.31 14.27 6.47
CA ALA A 133 -3.71 15.19 5.41
C ALA A 133 -2.93 14.93 4.10
N GLU A 134 -1.66 14.57 4.21
CA GLU A 134 -0.82 14.17 3.08
C GLU A 134 -1.29 12.85 2.46
N ALA A 135 -1.54 11.83 3.28
CA ALA A 135 -2.09 10.55 2.82
C ALA A 135 -3.46 10.72 2.14
N TYR A 136 -4.30 11.61 2.67
CA TYR A 136 -5.58 11.95 2.05
C TYR A 136 -5.41 12.67 0.71
N THR A 137 -4.40 13.53 0.59
CA THR A 137 -4.05 14.20 -0.67
C THR A 137 -3.67 13.18 -1.75
N LEU A 138 -2.90 12.14 -1.39
CA LEU A 138 -2.61 11.02 -2.31
C LEU A 138 -3.88 10.24 -2.68
N LEU A 139 -4.77 9.96 -1.73
CA LEU A 139 -6.05 9.30 -2.02
C LEU A 139 -6.88 10.10 -3.03
N GLU A 140 -6.96 11.42 -2.88
CA GLU A 140 -7.65 12.28 -3.85
C GLU A 140 -6.99 12.28 -5.22
N ALA A 141 -5.65 12.18 -5.29
CA ALA A 141 -4.93 12.03 -6.54
C ALA A 141 -5.29 10.71 -7.24
N ALA A 142 -5.30 9.59 -6.51
CA ALA A 142 -5.68 8.28 -7.06
C ALA A 142 -7.12 8.25 -7.58
N ARG A 143 -8.08 8.79 -6.81
CA ARG A 143 -9.48 8.96 -7.23
C ARG A 143 -9.62 9.77 -8.50
N TYR A 144 -8.89 10.88 -8.57
CA TYR A 144 -8.91 11.75 -9.73
C TYR A 144 -8.40 11.00 -10.97
N ILE A 145 -7.27 10.29 -10.87
CA ILE A 145 -6.68 9.53 -11.98
C ILE A 145 -7.64 8.44 -12.46
N HIS A 146 -8.19 7.65 -11.54
CA HIS A 146 -9.16 6.61 -11.85
C HIS A 146 -10.40 7.18 -12.58
N ALA A 147 -10.95 8.29 -12.11
CA ALA A 147 -12.08 8.95 -12.80
C ALA A 147 -11.69 9.57 -14.15
N ALA A 148 -10.50 10.18 -14.24
CA ALA A 148 -10.01 10.86 -15.44
C ALA A 148 -9.66 9.89 -16.57
N GLU A 149 -9.31 8.64 -16.26
CA GLU A 149 -9.03 7.61 -17.26
C GLU A 149 -10.25 7.35 -18.17
N HIS A 150 -11.46 7.38 -17.61
CA HIS A 150 -12.69 7.27 -18.40
C HIS A 150 -12.91 8.45 -19.36
N HIS A 151 -12.22 9.57 -19.15
CA HIS A 151 -12.25 10.75 -20.02
C HIS A 151 -11.05 10.84 -20.96
N GLY A 152 -10.04 9.96 -20.80
CA GLY A 152 -8.83 9.93 -21.63
C GLY A 152 -7.91 11.15 -21.47
N ASP A 153 -8.03 11.92 -20.38
CA ASP A 153 -7.21 13.13 -20.16
C ASP A 153 -5.85 12.78 -19.56
N ARG A 154 -4.95 12.33 -20.44
CA ARG A 154 -3.62 11.83 -20.05
C ARG A 154 -2.73 12.89 -19.42
N ASP A 155 -2.81 14.13 -19.87
CA ASP A 155 -1.95 15.20 -19.36
C ASP A 155 -2.38 15.65 -17.96
N ALA A 156 -3.69 15.72 -17.71
CA ALA A 156 -4.20 16.00 -16.38
C ALA A 156 -3.83 14.89 -15.38
N MET A 157 -3.91 13.62 -15.79
CA MET A 157 -3.48 12.49 -14.95
C MET A 157 -1.98 12.58 -14.61
N ARG A 158 -1.10 12.83 -15.60
CA ARG A 158 0.34 12.98 -15.35
C ARG A 158 0.64 14.15 -14.41
N SER A 159 -0.01 15.30 -14.63
CA SER A 159 0.16 16.46 -13.77
C SER A 159 -0.26 16.16 -12.33
N ARG A 160 -1.30 15.34 -12.13
CA ARG A 160 -1.79 14.99 -10.80
C ARG A 160 -0.87 14.02 -10.07
N LEU A 161 -0.20 13.14 -10.81
CA LEU A 161 0.77 12.18 -10.27
C LEU A 161 2.15 12.81 -9.99
N GLY A 162 2.41 13.98 -10.56
CA GLY A 162 3.63 14.74 -10.32
C GLY A 162 3.79 15.09 -8.84
N GLY A 163 4.85 14.58 -8.22
CA GLY A 163 5.16 14.80 -6.80
C GLY A 163 4.50 13.80 -5.83
N ALA A 164 3.67 12.87 -6.32
CA ALA A 164 3.04 11.84 -5.49
C ALA A 164 4.08 10.93 -4.82
N ASP A 165 5.15 10.58 -5.54
CA ASP A 165 6.28 9.77 -5.06
C ASP A 165 7.00 10.41 -3.86
N ALA A 166 7.39 11.69 -4.00
CA ALA A 166 8.04 12.42 -2.91
C ALA A 166 7.13 12.58 -1.68
N LEU A 167 5.84 12.86 -1.90
CA LEU A 167 4.85 12.94 -0.83
C LEU A 167 4.66 11.58 -0.14
N PHE A 168 4.66 10.50 -0.92
CA PHE A 168 4.53 9.15 -0.39
C PHE A 168 5.71 8.76 0.49
N HIS A 169 6.95 9.02 0.06
CA HIS A 169 8.13 8.76 0.87
C HIS A 169 8.16 9.60 2.16
N HIS A 170 7.67 10.84 2.12
CA HIS A 170 7.53 11.65 3.33
C HIS A 170 6.60 10.98 4.35
N ILE A 171 5.42 10.52 3.90
CA ILE A 171 4.48 9.77 4.75
C ILE A 171 5.12 8.48 5.28
N GLU A 172 5.89 7.77 4.45
CA GLU A 172 6.58 6.54 4.86
C GLU A 172 7.59 6.77 5.98
N ASP A 173 8.41 7.83 5.85
CA ASP A 173 9.38 8.22 6.87
C ASP A 173 8.68 8.61 8.18
N ASP A 174 7.57 9.34 8.11
CA ASP A 174 6.76 9.72 9.29
C ASP A 174 6.26 8.49 10.06
N VAL A 175 5.64 7.54 9.35
CA VAL A 175 4.98 6.39 9.99
C VAL A 175 5.95 5.31 10.46
N ARG A 176 7.20 5.30 10.00
CA ARG A 176 8.20 4.27 10.33
C ARG A 176 8.44 4.14 11.85
N GLY A 177 8.31 5.25 12.58
CA GLY A 177 8.50 5.29 14.04
C GLY A 177 7.22 5.17 14.87
N TRP A 178 6.06 5.07 14.23
CA TRP A 178 4.78 5.16 14.94
C TRP A 178 4.41 3.88 15.67
N SER A 179 3.68 4.06 16.78
CA SER A 179 3.11 2.96 17.54
C SER A 179 1.65 2.76 17.15
N ARG A 180 1.20 1.50 17.10
CA ARG A 180 -0.20 1.16 16.84
C ARG A 180 -0.96 1.01 18.15
N VAL A 181 -2.10 1.69 18.26
CA VAL A 181 -3.13 1.36 19.27
C VAL A 181 -4.31 0.77 18.51
N HIS A 182 -4.56 -0.52 18.70
CA HIS A 182 -5.56 -1.23 17.90
C HIS A 182 -6.99 -0.87 18.35
N HIS A 183 -7.70 -0.11 17.53
CA HIS A 183 -9.13 0.18 17.68
C HIS A 183 -9.99 -0.57 16.66
N ARG A 184 -9.50 -0.73 15.42
CA ARG A 184 -10.24 -1.38 14.34
C ARG A 184 -9.30 -2.03 13.34
N GLN A 185 -9.56 -3.27 12.96
CA GLN A 185 -8.86 -3.86 11.82
C GLN A 185 -9.39 -3.26 10.50
N ILE A 186 -8.47 -2.71 9.70
CA ILE A 186 -8.73 -2.17 8.36
C ILE A 186 -7.94 -2.99 7.36
N GLY A 187 -8.64 -3.60 6.39
CA GLY A 187 -8.03 -4.55 5.47
C GLY A 187 -7.42 -5.77 6.18
N ALA A 188 -6.68 -6.59 5.45
CA ALA A 188 -6.00 -7.77 5.99
C ALA A 188 -4.56 -7.47 6.47
N LEU A 189 -4.05 -6.28 6.17
CA LEU A 189 -2.62 -5.96 6.25
C LEU A 189 -2.29 -5.00 7.39
N GLY A 190 -1.04 -4.99 7.84
CA GLY A 190 -0.50 -3.94 8.71
C GLY A 190 -0.08 -2.70 7.91
N ILE A 191 0.15 -1.57 8.58
CA ILE A 191 0.45 -0.31 7.91
C ILE A 191 1.69 -0.40 7.02
N LEU A 192 2.78 -1.03 7.48
CA LEU A 192 4.02 -1.15 6.72
C LEU A 192 3.84 -1.94 5.43
N THR A 193 3.09 -3.06 5.47
CA THR A 193 2.78 -3.83 4.28
C THR A 193 1.85 -3.08 3.34
N LYS A 194 0.91 -2.27 3.87
CA LYS A 194 0.10 -1.38 3.03
C LYS A 194 0.95 -0.32 2.34
N MET A 195 1.94 0.24 3.03
CA MET A 195 2.88 1.20 2.45
C MET A 195 3.68 0.56 1.31
N GLU A 196 4.33 -0.58 1.54
CA GLU A 196 5.07 -1.32 0.51
C GLU A 196 4.20 -1.58 -0.74
N MET A 197 2.98 -2.08 -0.54
CA MET A 197 2.06 -2.31 -1.66
C MET A 197 1.61 -1.02 -2.35
N THR A 198 1.48 0.08 -1.60
CA THR A 198 1.10 1.39 -2.16
C THR A 198 2.23 1.93 -3.02
N GLU A 199 3.48 1.82 -2.56
CA GLU A 199 4.68 2.21 -3.29
C GLU A 199 4.81 1.45 -4.61
N ASP A 200 4.74 0.11 -4.56
CA ASP A 200 4.80 -0.74 -5.74
C ASP A 200 3.70 -0.36 -6.74
N THR A 201 2.47 -0.20 -6.26
CA THR A 201 1.33 0.19 -7.13
C THR A 201 1.55 1.57 -7.74
N LEU A 202 2.05 2.52 -6.95
CA LEU A 202 2.33 3.88 -7.38
C LEU A 202 3.41 3.89 -8.47
N HIS A 203 4.51 3.16 -8.29
CA HIS A 203 5.59 3.09 -9.28
C HIS A 203 5.14 2.40 -10.57
N HIS A 204 4.35 1.34 -10.49
CA HIS A 204 3.75 0.72 -11.68
C HIS A 204 2.82 1.68 -12.43
N LEU A 205 1.98 2.44 -11.71
CA LEU A 205 1.12 3.46 -12.30
C LEU A 205 1.93 4.58 -12.96
N MET A 206 2.98 5.05 -12.29
CA MET A 206 3.89 6.07 -12.81
C MET A 206 4.59 5.60 -14.08
N ASN A 207 5.09 4.36 -14.11
CA ASN A 207 5.67 3.78 -15.32
C ASN A 207 4.64 3.72 -16.46
N ASP A 208 3.45 3.15 -16.24
CA ASP A 208 2.45 3.00 -17.31
C ASP A 208 1.93 4.37 -17.81
N MET A 209 1.93 5.41 -16.98
CA MET A 209 1.58 6.79 -17.36
C MET A 209 2.74 7.60 -17.96
N GLY A 210 3.96 7.09 -17.88
CA GLY A 210 5.17 7.75 -18.36
C GLY A 210 5.60 8.93 -17.48
N VAL A 211 5.39 8.82 -16.17
CA VAL A 211 5.83 9.78 -15.15
C VAL A 211 7.07 9.22 -14.49
N SER A 212 8.18 9.96 -14.50
CA SER A 212 9.37 9.59 -13.74
C SER A 212 9.20 9.99 -12.28
N GLY A 213 9.64 9.13 -11.36
CA GLY A 213 9.78 9.48 -9.95
C GLY A 213 10.77 10.62 -9.72
N ALA A 214 10.81 11.11 -8.49
CA ALA A 214 12.04 11.77 -8.06
C ALA A 214 13.18 10.74 -8.19
N PRO A 215 14.43 11.14 -8.49
CA PRO A 215 15.53 10.18 -8.52
C PRO A 215 15.59 9.45 -7.17
N GLU A 216 15.26 8.16 -7.20
CA GLU A 216 15.36 7.23 -6.07
C GLU A 216 16.82 7.24 -5.60
N LEU A 217 17.10 7.99 -4.53
CA LEU A 217 18.33 7.84 -3.79
C LEU A 217 18.23 6.48 -3.09
N ALA A 218 18.78 5.44 -3.73
CA ALA A 218 18.85 4.10 -3.18
C ALA A 218 19.20 4.14 -1.67
N PRO A 219 18.52 3.36 -0.83
CA PRO A 219 18.80 3.34 0.60
C PRO A 219 20.29 3.06 0.82
N PRO A 220 21.00 3.85 1.63
CA PRO A 220 22.40 3.61 1.89
C PRO A 220 22.57 2.18 2.44
N PRO A 221 23.59 1.42 1.97
CA PRO A 221 23.81 0.06 2.44
C PRO A 221 23.89 0.05 3.97
N ALA A 222 23.11 -0.86 4.59
CA ALA A 222 23.12 -1.07 6.03
C ALA A 222 24.56 -1.33 6.51
N GLY A 223 25.18 -0.32 7.11
CA GLY A 223 26.55 -0.41 7.63
C GLY A 223 27.50 0.76 7.35
N ALA A 224 27.03 1.94 6.97
CA ALA A 224 27.90 3.14 6.97
C ALA A 224 27.98 3.76 8.37
N PRO A 225 29.18 4.12 8.88
CA PRO A 225 29.32 4.75 10.18
C PRO A 225 28.64 6.13 10.17
N VAL A 226 28.01 6.48 11.30
CA VAL A 226 27.50 7.82 11.59
C VAL A 226 28.66 8.81 11.44
N GLY A 227 28.68 9.54 10.32
CA GLY A 227 29.56 10.70 10.15
C GLY A 227 29.08 11.82 11.08
N PRO A 228 29.98 12.67 11.58
CA PRO A 228 29.62 13.67 12.57
C PRO A 228 28.76 14.78 11.96
N GLU A 229 27.86 15.30 12.78
CA GLU A 229 27.11 16.55 12.56
C GLU A 229 28.00 17.69 12.05
N LEU A 230 27.52 18.41 11.04
CA LEU A 230 28.09 19.70 10.62
C LEU A 230 26.98 20.69 10.23
N ALA A 231 27.00 21.85 10.89
CA ALA A 231 26.35 23.10 10.51
C ALA A 231 27.46 24.15 10.14
N PRO A 232 27.23 25.46 9.88
CA PRO A 232 26.27 26.29 9.10
C PRO A 232 27.05 27.29 8.16
N PRO A 233 26.62 28.50 7.65
CA PRO A 233 26.32 29.74 8.43
C PRO A 233 25.37 30.78 7.69
N PRO A 234 25.36 32.12 7.96
CA PRO A 234 24.16 32.95 8.18
C PRO A 234 23.62 33.72 6.95
N VAL A 235 22.34 34.12 6.98
CA VAL A 235 21.79 35.08 6.01
C VAL A 235 22.23 36.49 6.38
N THR A 236 23.03 37.14 5.52
CA THR A 236 23.31 38.58 5.59
C THR A 236 22.35 39.30 4.66
N ILE A 237 21.53 40.21 5.18
CA ILE A 237 20.94 41.30 4.39
C ILE A 237 20.70 42.50 5.32
N PRO A 238 20.79 43.73 4.80
CA PRO A 238 21.98 44.54 4.56
C PRO A 238 22.39 45.43 5.75
#